data_AF-A0A1F3CA92-F1
#
_entry.id   AF-A0A1F3CA92-F1
#
_cell.length_a   1.000
_cell.length_b   1.000
_cell.length_c   1.000
_cell.angle_alpha   90.00
_cell.angle_beta   90.00
_cell.angle_gamma   90.00
#
_symmetry.space_group_name_H-M   'P 1'
#
loop_
_entity.id
_entity.type
_entity.pdbx_description
1 polymer ?
#
loop_
_entity_poly.entity_id
_entity_poly.type
_entity_poly.pdbx_seq_one_letter_code
_entity_poly.pdbx_strand_id
1 'polypeptide(L)'
;MGPLDQYRYLTDARHRLLDHIRALTPEQYGQSFPFGLGSVRRTAHHMAGAEWYLIGQLAGGPSGDYPFASQRCPDFASLDRAWREQEPRTVETLAAERDWDRALEFTVTVPSKQVYRVKASSLEVFTQVCFHEVHHRSQVMAMLRQMGVPVETLDFLLLACEVTERV
;
A
#
# COMPACT_ATOMS: atom_id res chain seq x y z
N MET A 1 -16.11 -12.66 -2.37
CA MET A 1 -15.36 -11.46 -1.99
C MET A 1 -14.85 -10.81 -3.26
N GLY A 2 -15.27 -9.58 -3.54
CA GLY A 2 -14.82 -8.84 -4.71
C GLY A 2 -13.65 -7.90 -4.40
N PRO A 3 -13.07 -7.25 -5.43
CA PRO A 3 -11.97 -6.29 -5.26
C PRO A 3 -12.23 -5.17 -4.25
N LEU A 4 -13.45 -4.64 -4.19
CA LEU A 4 -13.82 -3.62 -3.20
C LEU A 4 -13.82 -4.15 -1.75
N ASP A 5 -14.16 -5.41 -1.53
CA ASP A 5 -14.08 -6.03 -0.20
C ASP A 5 -12.62 -6.20 0.24
N GLN A 6 -11.78 -6.67 -0.68
CA GLN A 6 -10.35 -6.82 -0.45
C GLN A 6 -9.69 -5.48 -0.16
N TYR A 7 -10.04 -4.44 -0.92
CA TYR A 7 -9.52 -3.09 -0.68
C TYR A 7 -9.98 -2.52 0.66
N ARG A 8 -11.24 -2.73 1.07
CA ARG A 8 -11.71 -2.35 2.41
C ARG A 8 -10.88 -2.95 3.53
N TYR A 9 -10.55 -4.24 3.43
CA TYR A 9 -9.64 -4.90 4.36
C TYR A 9 -8.24 -4.26 4.32
N LEU A 10 -7.68 -4.04 3.14
CA LEU A 10 -6.35 -3.43 3.00
C LEU A 10 -6.31 -2.07 3.70
N THR A 11 -7.31 -1.22 3.47
CA THR A 11 -7.40 0.11 4.06
C THR A 11 -7.58 0.07 5.58
N ASP A 12 -8.43 -0.80 6.15
CA ASP A 12 -8.56 -0.93 7.63
C ASP A 12 -7.22 -1.35 8.26
N ALA A 13 -6.61 -2.40 7.73
CA ALA A 13 -5.33 -2.89 8.21
C ALA A 13 -4.20 -1.85 8.04
N ARG A 14 -4.22 -1.09 6.94
CA ARG A 14 -3.30 0.03 6.71
C ARG A 14 -3.50 1.13 7.74
N HIS A 15 -4.72 1.59 7.98
CA HIS A 15 -4.99 2.67 8.92
C HIS A 15 -4.49 2.33 10.33
N ARG A 16 -4.72 1.10 10.80
CA ARG A 16 -4.17 0.61 12.08
C ARG A 16 -2.65 0.66 12.13
N LEU A 17 -1.97 0.28 11.05
CA LEU A 17 -0.52 0.40 10.94
C LEU A 17 -0.07 1.88 10.95
N LEU A 18 -0.75 2.72 10.17
CA LEU A 18 -0.45 4.15 10.05
C LEU A 18 -0.62 4.88 11.39
N ASP A 19 -1.56 4.45 12.24
CA ASP A 19 -1.73 5.00 13.59
C ASP A 19 -0.50 4.74 14.47
N HIS A 20 0.12 3.55 14.37
CA HIS A 20 1.40 3.28 15.04
C HIS A 20 2.55 4.13 14.48
N ILE A 21 2.60 4.34 13.16
CA ILE A 21 3.63 5.17 12.52
C ILE A 21 3.47 6.64 12.94
N ARG A 22 2.24 7.13 13.12
CA ARG A 22 1.94 8.51 13.55
C ARG A 22 2.58 8.86 14.89
N ALA A 23 2.74 7.88 15.78
CA ALA A 23 3.33 8.08 17.10
C ALA A 23 4.87 8.08 17.10
N LEU A 24 5.52 7.75 15.98
CA LEU A 24 6.98 7.75 15.89
C LEU A 24 7.55 9.17 15.87
N THR A 25 8.74 9.34 16.45
CA THR A 25 9.52 10.56 16.22
C THR A 25 10.04 10.59 14.78
N PRO A 26 10.44 11.76 14.25
CA PRO A 26 11.08 11.86 12.94
C PRO A 26 12.31 10.94 12.79
N GLU A 27 13.09 10.77 13.85
CA GLU A 27 14.27 9.90 13.90
C GLU A 27 13.87 8.43 13.79
N GLN A 28 12.84 7.99 14.52
CA GLN A 28 12.32 6.62 14.44
C GLN A 28 11.71 6.33 13.06
N TYR A 29 10.95 7.27 12.50
CA TYR A 29 10.36 7.14 11.16
C TYR A 29 11.44 6.97 10.08
N GLY A 30 12.58 7.64 10.25
CA GLY A 30 13.75 7.56 9.37
C GLY A 30 14.79 6.50 9.74
N GLN A 31 14.60 5.76 10.85
CA GLN A 31 15.59 4.82 11.37
C GLN A 31 15.95 3.73 10.35
N SER A 32 17.24 3.41 10.27
CA SER A 32 17.78 2.40 9.37
C SER A 32 17.53 0.98 9.88
N PHE A 33 17.13 0.09 8.98
CA PHE A 33 16.98 -1.35 9.20
C PHE A 33 17.72 -2.15 8.11
N PRO A 34 18.24 -3.35 8.41
CA PRO A 34 19.02 -4.14 7.43
C PRO A 34 18.15 -4.93 6.44
N PHE A 35 16.84 -4.69 6.39
CA PHE A 35 15.88 -5.42 5.56
C PHE A 35 14.81 -4.51 4.97
N GLY A 36 13.98 -5.08 4.08
CA GLY A 36 12.94 -4.35 3.37
C GLY A 36 13.53 -3.20 2.55
N LEU A 37 12.92 -2.01 2.64
CA LEU A 37 13.43 -0.80 1.98
C LEU A 37 14.30 0.07 2.91
N GLY A 38 14.72 -0.48 4.04
CA GLY A 38 15.72 0.10 4.94
C GLY A 38 15.18 1.11 5.94
N SER A 39 13.92 1.54 5.86
CA SER A 39 13.26 2.32 6.91
C SER A 39 11.73 2.27 6.81
N VAL A 40 11.05 2.65 7.90
CA VAL A 40 9.58 2.80 7.90
C VAL A 40 9.16 3.82 6.86
N ARG A 41 9.83 4.99 6.82
CA ARG A 41 9.57 6.04 5.82
C ARG A 41 9.66 5.54 4.38
N ARG A 42 10.77 4.89 4.02
CA ARG A 42 10.96 4.42 2.64
C ARG A 42 9.90 3.38 2.25
N THR A 43 9.57 2.50 3.19
CA THR A 43 8.58 1.45 2.95
C THR A 43 7.16 2.02 2.82
N ALA A 44 6.79 2.99 3.66
CA ALA A 44 5.49 3.67 3.59
C ALA A 44 5.31 4.45 2.27
N HIS A 45 6.31 5.22 1.84
CA HIS A 45 6.28 5.90 0.54
C HIS A 45 6.15 4.90 -0.63
N HIS A 46 6.85 3.77 -0.54
CA HIS A 46 6.81 2.76 -1.59
C HIS A 46 5.44 2.10 -1.73
N MET A 47 4.79 1.75 -0.62
CA MET A 47 3.43 1.20 -0.64
C MET A 47 2.44 2.19 -1.27
N ALA A 48 2.45 3.45 -0.81
CA ALA A 48 1.57 4.49 -1.33
C ALA A 48 1.79 4.71 -2.84
N GLY A 49 3.05 4.82 -3.27
CA GLY A 49 3.40 4.98 -4.68
C GLY A 49 3.03 3.79 -5.55
N ALA A 50 3.16 2.57 -5.04
CA ALA A 50 2.79 1.36 -5.78
C ALA A 50 1.28 1.28 -5.98
N GLU A 51 0.48 1.60 -4.96
CA GLU A 51 -0.97 1.69 -5.12
C GLU A 51 -1.33 2.73 -6.19
N TRP A 52 -0.75 3.94 -6.12
CA TRP A 52 -1.04 5.00 -7.10
C TRP A 52 -0.73 4.56 -8.52
N TYR A 53 0.42 3.93 -8.70
CA TYR A 53 0.87 3.46 -10.00
C TYR A 53 -0.06 2.37 -10.55
N LEU A 54 -0.34 1.32 -9.77
CA LEU A 54 -1.13 0.17 -10.21
C LEU A 54 -2.61 0.51 -10.43
N ILE A 55 -3.20 1.30 -9.53
CA ILE A 55 -4.57 1.82 -9.72
C ILE A 55 -4.62 2.78 -10.90
N GLY A 56 -3.58 3.59 -11.09
CA GLY A 56 -3.41 4.40 -12.28
C GLY A 56 -3.44 3.56 -13.56
N GLN A 57 -2.76 2.41 -13.59
CA GLN A 57 -2.81 1.51 -14.75
C GLN A 57 -4.24 1.03 -15.05
N LEU A 58 -5.02 0.68 -14.02
CA LEU A 58 -6.44 0.32 -14.20
C LEU A 58 -7.26 1.48 -14.79
N ALA A 59 -6.97 2.72 -14.40
CA ALA A 59 -7.60 3.92 -14.93
C ALA A 59 -7.11 4.35 -16.34
N GLY A 60 -6.32 3.53 -17.03
CA GLY A 60 -5.77 3.85 -18.36
C GLY A 60 -4.36 4.45 -18.34
N GLY A 61 -3.72 4.49 -17.17
CA GLY A 61 -2.37 4.99 -16.95
C GLY A 61 -2.31 5.98 -15.77
N PRO A 62 -1.21 6.00 -14.99
CA PRO A 62 -0.99 7.03 -13.98
C PRO A 62 -1.06 8.42 -14.61
N SER A 63 -1.86 9.30 -14.03
CA SER A 63 -2.09 10.65 -14.55
C SER A 63 -1.86 11.70 -13.47
N GLY A 64 -1.49 12.91 -13.91
CA GLY A 64 -1.13 14.01 -13.03
C GLY A 64 0.23 13.87 -12.37
N ASP A 65 0.51 14.78 -11.44
CA ASP A 65 1.76 14.79 -10.68
C ASP A 65 1.81 13.63 -9.69
N TYR A 66 2.99 13.04 -9.51
CA TYR A 66 3.21 12.01 -8.50
C TYR A 66 3.03 12.58 -7.07
N PRO A 67 2.00 12.14 -6.31
CA PRO A 67 1.62 12.78 -5.05
C PRO A 67 2.63 12.53 -3.92
N PHE A 68 3.33 11.40 -3.97
CA PHE A 68 4.25 10.96 -2.90
C PHE A 68 5.71 11.33 -3.14
N ALA A 69 5.95 12.31 -4.01
CA ALA A 69 7.27 12.91 -4.17
C ALA A 69 7.79 13.39 -2.81
N SER A 70 9.08 13.19 -2.53
CA SER A 70 9.66 13.50 -1.21
C SER A 70 9.52 14.98 -0.83
N GLN A 71 9.49 15.90 -1.80
CA GLN A 71 9.26 17.32 -1.57
C GLN A 71 7.81 17.62 -1.16
N ARG A 72 6.84 16.83 -1.63
CA ARG A 72 5.42 16.98 -1.28
C ARG A 72 5.09 16.28 0.05
N CYS A 73 5.81 15.20 0.33
CA CYS A 73 5.66 14.38 1.53
C CYS A 73 6.99 14.32 2.32
N PRO A 74 7.44 15.44 2.92
CA PRO A 74 8.71 15.49 3.66
C PRO A 74 8.67 14.74 5.00
N ASP A 75 7.48 14.48 5.54
CA ASP A 75 7.24 13.83 6.82
C ASP A 75 6.10 12.80 6.74
N PHE A 76 5.79 12.13 7.84
CA PHE A 76 4.72 11.15 7.88
C PHE A 76 3.32 11.77 7.72
N ALA A 77 3.08 12.94 8.33
CA ALA A 77 1.75 13.56 8.33
C ALA A 77 1.32 13.96 6.90
N SER A 78 2.25 14.50 6.11
CA SER A 78 2.04 14.82 4.70
C SER A 78 1.83 13.58 3.83
N LEU A 79 2.57 12.48 4.10
CA LEU A 79 2.36 11.19 3.43
C LEU A 79 0.98 10.60 3.72
N ASP A 80 0.60 10.51 5.00
CA ASP A 80 -0.68 9.95 5.45
C ASP A 80 -1.86 10.73 4.85
N ARG A 81 -1.79 12.07 4.86
CA ARG A 81 -2.80 12.92 4.20
C ARG A 81 -2.91 12.61 2.71
N ALA A 82 -1.79 12.60 1.98
CA ALA A 82 -1.80 12.34 0.54
C ALA A 82 -2.33 10.94 0.21
N TRP A 83 -2.03 9.95 1.05
CA TRP A 83 -2.49 8.58 0.82
C TRP A 83 -4.01 8.46 1.07
N ARG A 84 -4.52 9.10 2.13
CA ARG A 84 -5.97 9.19 2.38
C ARG A 84 -6.72 9.92 1.28
N GLU A 85 -6.13 10.97 0.69
CA GLU A 85 -6.70 11.67 -0.46
C GLU A 85 -6.76 10.81 -1.73
N GLN A 86 -5.94 9.76 -1.83
CA GLN A 86 -5.97 8.81 -2.94
C GLN A 86 -7.06 7.74 -2.77
N GLU A 87 -7.40 7.34 -1.55
CA GLU A 87 -8.34 6.23 -1.28
C GLU A 87 -9.67 6.36 -2.05
N PRO A 88 -10.34 7.52 -2.12
CA PRO A 88 -11.56 7.67 -2.92
C PRO A 88 -11.34 7.36 -4.41
N ARG A 89 -10.20 7.78 -4.98
CA ARG A 89 -9.86 7.50 -6.39
C ARG A 89 -9.65 6.02 -6.62
N THR A 90 -9.03 5.32 -5.66
CA THR A 90 -8.88 3.87 -5.72
C THR A 90 -10.25 3.19 -5.68
N VAL A 91 -11.12 3.57 -4.75
CA VAL A 91 -12.48 3.02 -4.65
C VAL A 91 -13.27 3.26 -5.94
N GLU A 92 -13.25 4.48 -6.48
CA GLU A 92 -13.91 4.84 -7.73
C GLU A 92 -13.40 4.01 -8.91
N THR A 93 -12.07 3.83 -9.02
CA THR A 93 -11.46 3.05 -10.10
C THR A 93 -11.88 1.58 -10.03
N LEU A 94 -11.82 0.96 -8.84
CA LEU A 94 -12.23 -0.42 -8.64
C LEU A 94 -13.74 -0.60 -8.87
N ALA A 95 -14.56 0.37 -8.46
CA ALA A 95 -15.99 0.37 -8.65
C ALA A 95 -16.41 0.65 -10.11
N ALA A 96 -15.54 1.26 -10.92
CA ALA A 96 -15.78 1.53 -12.33
C ALA A 96 -15.37 0.38 -13.25
N GLU A 97 -14.45 -0.49 -12.82
CA GLU A 97 -14.03 -1.65 -13.62
C GLU A 97 -15.22 -2.61 -13.87
N ARG A 98 -15.39 -3.01 -15.13
CA ARG A 98 -16.47 -3.88 -15.60
C ARG A 98 -15.95 -5.16 -16.21
N ASP A 99 -14.70 -5.16 -16.64
CA ASP A 99 -14.04 -6.30 -17.27
C ASP A 99 -12.74 -6.59 -16.52
N TRP A 100 -12.80 -7.57 -15.62
CA TRP A 100 -11.64 -7.97 -14.81
C TRP A 100 -10.62 -8.80 -15.61
N ASP A 101 -10.98 -9.29 -16.80
CA ASP A 101 -10.11 -10.00 -17.73
C ASP A 101 -9.47 -9.06 -18.77
N ARG A 102 -9.85 -7.77 -18.78
CA ARG A 102 -9.30 -6.74 -19.67
C ARG A 102 -7.79 -6.74 -19.61
N ALA A 103 -7.15 -6.94 -20.76
CA ALA A 103 -5.69 -6.93 -20.87
C ALA A 103 -5.13 -5.50 -20.80
N LEU A 104 -4.14 -5.31 -19.94
CA LEU A 104 -3.32 -4.11 -19.83
C LEU A 104 -1.88 -4.42 -20.21
N GLU A 105 -1.19 -3.45 -20.80
CA GLU A 105 0.24 -3.51 -21.05
C GLU A 105 0.93 -2.27 -20.48
N PHE A 106 1.94 -2.47 -19.64
CA PHE A 106 2.65 -1.39 -18.96
C PHE A 106 4.07 -1.81 -18.58
N THR A 107 4.83 -0.88 -18.00
CA THR A 107 6.23 -1.11 -17.63
C THR A 107 6.44 -1.07 -16.13
N VAL A 108 7.07 -2.09 -15.56
CA VAL A 108 7.47 -2.10 -14.16
C VAL A 108 8.97 -1.85 -14.06
N THR A 109 9.36 -0.90 -13.21
CA THR A 109 10.77 -0.65 -12.87
C THR A 109 11.05 -1.24 -11.49
N VAL A 110 12.00 -2.17 -11.42
CA VAL A 110 12.41 -2.79 -10.15
C VAL A 110 13.57 -2.01 -9.51
N PRO A 111 13.93 -2.26 -8.23
CA PRO A 111 14.98 -1.50 -7.54
C PRO A 111 16.35 -1.50 -8.24
N SER A 112 16.69 -2.53 -9.02
CA SER A 112 17.92 -2.58 -9.83
C SER A 112 17.90 -1.65 -11.05
N LYS A 113 16.84 -0.85 -11.23
CA LYS A 113 16.55 0.00 -12.40
C LYS A 113 16.29 -0.77 -13.69
N GLN A 114 16.19 -2.09 -13.62
CA GLN A 114 15.72 -2.90 -14.75
C GLN A 114 14.25 -2.57 -15.01
N VAL A 115 13.92 -2.40 -16.28
CA VAL A 115 12.56 -2.16 -16.75
C VAL A 115 12.04 -3.43 -17.41
N TYR A 116 10.82 -3.84 -17.06
CA TYR A 116 10.11 -4.97 -17.62
C TYR A 116 8.82 -4.49 -18.27
N ARG A 117 8.51 -4.99 -19.46
CA ARG A 117 7.17 -4.83 -20.04
C ARG A 117 6.31 -5.99 -19.56
N VAL A 118 5.15 -5.67 -18.99
CA VAL A 118 4.23 -6.63 -18.40
C VAL A 118 2.91 -6.54 -19.16
N LYS A 119 2.33 -7.71 -19.43
CA LYS A 119 0.95 -7.87 -19.86
C LYS A 119 0.20 -8.61 -18.76
N ALA A 120 -0.91 -8.06 -18.31
CA ALA A 120 -1.71 -8.59 -17.21
C ALA A 120 -3.18 -8.19 -17.39
N SER A 121 -4.10 -8.97 -16.83
CA SER A 121 -5.51 -8.62 -16.68
C SER A 121 -5.71 -7.57 -15.58
N SER A 122 -6.85 -6.86 -15.59
CA SER A 122 -7.23 -5.95 -14.50
C SER A 122 -7.22 -6.68 -13.14
N LEU A 123 -7.64 -7.95 -13.09
CA LEU A 123 -7.64 -8.76 -11.88
C LEU A 123 -6.22 -9.04 -11.37
N GLU A 124 -5.28 -9.38 -12.25
CA GLU A 124 -3.89 -9.61 -11.88
C GLU A 124 -3.22 -8.31 -11.38
N VAL A 125 -3.52 -7.17 -12.00
CA VAL A 125 -3.03 -5.86 -11.53
C VAL A 125 -3.55 -5.55 -10.13
N PHE A 126 -4.84 -5.76 -9.86
CA PHE A 126 -5.38 -5.54 -8.53
C PHE A 126 -4.90 -6.58 -7.50
N THR A 127 -4.70 -7.82 -7.93
CA THR A 127 -4.08 -8.86 -7.09
C THR A 127 -2.67 -8.45 -6.67
N GLN A 128 -1.89 -7.85 -7.58
CA GLN A 128 -0.60 -7.28 -7.25
C GLN A 128 -0.69 -6.16 -6.22
N VAL A 129 -1.69 -5.27 -6.27
CA VAL A 129 -1.92 -4.26 -5.22
C VAL A 129 -2.06 -4.93 -3.85
N CYS A 130 -2.87 -5.98 -3.77
CA CYS A 130 -3.11 -6.71 -2.52
C CYS A 130 -1.84 -7.36 -1.98
N PHE A 131 -1.13 -8.14 -2.80
CA PHE A 131 0.06 -8.87 -2.36
C PHE A 131 1.22 -7.94 -2.04
N HIS A 132 1.41 -6.88 -2.83
CA HIS A 132 2.47 -5.90 -2.62
C HIS A 132 2.28 -5.14 -1.30
N GLU A 133 1.06 -4.70 -0.99
CA GLU A 133 0.78 -4.03 0.26
C GLU A 133 0.98 -4.95 1.47
N VAL A 134 0.46 -6.18 1.44
CA VAL A 134 0.65 -7.16 2.52
C VAL A 134 2.14 -7.46 2.73
N HIS A 135 2.89 -7.65 1.65
CA HIS A 135 4.34 -7.90 1.71
C HIS A 135 5.08 -6.77 2.43
N HIS A 136 4.91 -5.52 2.00
CA HIS A 136 5.65 -4.40 2.57
C HIS A 136 5.11 -3.95 3.94
N ARG A 137 3.81 -4.09 4.19
CA ARG A 137 3.22 -3.87 5.52
C ARG A 137 3.86 -4.78 6.55
N SER A 138 4.07 -6.05 6.23
CA SER A 138 4.71 -7.00 7.15
C SER A 138 6.12 -6.54 7.56
N GLN A 139 6.87 -5.91 6.66
CA GLN A 139 8.19 -5.37 6.93
C GLN A 139 8.11 -4.17 7.89
N VAL A 140 7.14 -3.27 7.69
CA VAL A 140 6.90 -2.16 8.60
C VAL A 140 6.49 -2.65 9.98
N MET A 141 5.61 -3.66 10.07
CA MET A 141 5.24 -4.29 11.34
C MET A 141 6.48 -4.84 12.08
N ALA A 142 7.40 -5.50 11.35
CA ALA A 142 8.64 -5.99 11.92
C ALA A 142 9.55 -4.86 12.44
N MET A 143 9.70 -3.77 11.67
CA MET A 143 10.46 -2.58 12.08
C MET A 143 9.87 -1.93 13.34
N LEU A 144 8.53 -1.76 13.38
CA LEU A 144 7.81 -1.23 14.53
C LEU A 144 8.02 -2.08 15.79
N ARG A 145 7.93 -3.41 15.68
CA ARG A 145 8.19 -4.33 16.79
C ARG A 145 9.63 -4.26 17.29
N GLN A 146 10.61 -4.10 16.40
CA GLN A 146 12.01 -3.88 16.81
C GLN A 146 12.22 -2.56 17.57
N MET A 147 11.36 -1.56 17.36
CA MET A 147 11.33 -0.32 18.14
C MET A 147 10.51 -0.43 19.43
N GLY A 148 10.02 -1.63 19.78
CA GLY A 148 9.18 -1.86 20.97
C GLY A 148 7.71 -1.46 20.80
N VAL A 149 7.27 -1.15 19.58
CA VAL A 149 5.85 -0.84 19.31
C VAL A 149 5.04 -2.14 19.22
N PRO A 150 3.98 -2.31 20.02
CA PRO A 150 3.23 -3.56 20.12
C PRO A 150 2.20 -3.69 18.98
N VAL A 151 2.67 -3.81 17.74
CA VAL A 151 1.78 -3.95 16.57
C VAL A 151 1.12 -5.32 16.56
N GLU A 152 -0.22 -5.33 16.62
CA GLU A 152 -1.06 -6.54 16.61
C GLU A 152 -1.11 -7.22 15.23
N THR A 153 -1.79 -8.36 15.14
CA THR A 153 -2.06 -9.01 13.84
C THR A 153 -2.99 -8.14 12.99
N LEU A 154 -2.75 -8.17 11.67
CA LEU A 154 -3.54 -7.47 10.67
C LEU A 154 -4.06 -8.45 9.62
N ASP A 155 -4.30 -9.68 10.03
CA ASP A 155 -4.72 -10.78 9.16
C ASP A 155 -6.17 -10.59 8.70
N PHE A 156 -6.42 -10.94 7.44
CA PHE A 156 -7.72 -10.80 6.79
C PHE A 156 -8.87 -11.43 7.58
N LEU A 157 -8.71 -12.68 8.04
CA LEU A 157 -9.77 -13.41 8.73
C LEU A 157 -10.21 -12.75 10.04
N LEU A 158 -9.31 -12.00 10.69
CA LEU A 158 -9.60 -11.35 11.98
C LEU A 158 -10.17 -9.94 11.80
N LEU A 159 -9.87 -9.28 10.68
CA LEU A 159 -10.32 -7.91 10.42
C LEU A 159 -11.56 -7.82 9.54
N ALA A 160 -11.79 -8.80 8.65
CA ALA A 160 -12.81 -8.71 7.61
C ALA A 160 -13.87 -9.81 7.69
N CYS A 161 -13.72 -10.79 8.58
CA CYS A 161 -14.70 -11.86 8.79
C CYS A 161 -15.31 -11.77 10.20
N GLU A 162 -16.45 -12.44 10.37
CA GLU A 162 -17.08 -12.57 11.68
C GLU A 162 -16.21 -13.43 12.60
N VAL A 163 -15.85 -12.89 13.76
CA VAL A 163 -15.17 -13.62 14.83
C VAL A 163 -16.23 -14.00 15.87
N THR A 164 -16.56 -15.29 15.95
CA THR A 164 -17.67 -15.78 16.80
C THR A 164 -17.30 -15.86 18.28
N GLU A 165 -16.02 -16.03 18.59
CA GLU A 165 -15.50 -16.06 19.95
C GLU A 165 -14.00 -15.73 19.99
N ARG A 166 -13.52 -15.21 21.13
CA ARG A 166 -12.09 -15.03 21.42
C ARG A 166 -11.70 -16.05 22.49
N VAL A 167 -10.85 -17.00 22.12
CA VAL A 167 -10.32 -18.05 23.00
C VAL A 167 -8.94 -17.70 23.53
#